data_AF-A0A925MEB4-F1
#
_entry.id   AF-A0A925MEB4-F1
#
_cell.length_a   1.000
_cell.length_b   1.000
_cell.length_c   1.000
_cell.angle_alpha   90.00
_cell.angle_beta   90.00
_cell.angle_gamma   90.00
#
_symmetry.space_group_name_H-M   'P 1'
#
loop_
_entity.id
_entity.type
_entity.pdbx_description
1 polymer ?
#
loop_
_entity_poly.entity_id
_entity_poly.type
_entity_poly.pdbx_seq_one_letter_code
_entity_poly.pdbx_strand_id
1 'polypeptide(L)'
;MMAHDCDLFLRLLDGSFREYQRSAQRWYQAITPAVPTGRPVYFVSSNSHSLVNLLGGYARNHKDDILAFLRNRNVEDLVPRYDGAVAKGDLGLATNILYYSLRAFIHGDPSRMTQVQESDAAAGIRTILSPGRIDVDAQVIELSKLVPANIDPRLRQPGIERIRESDAVIINIDYPLGMAAYHHLSAISLGVDELRGIYIMGKAATLNGRVGDVMISKVVHDEHSSNTFLFRNALTAADVQPFMKHGTVLDNQKALTVRSAFLQNREYMDVFYREGYTVMEMEAGPYLSAAYEIAEPRRHPKDELVSLVDQTSFELGVIHYASDTPYSRRQSLLSKSLSYFGMESTYGAAAAIAQRIFKNELARLS
;
A
#
# COMPACT_ATOMS: atom_id res chain seq x y z
N MET A 1 -7.97 34.92 18.74
CA MET A 1 -7.43 34.96 17.37
C MET A 1 -8.61 35.28 16.47
N MET A 2 -8.67 36.49 15.90
CA MET A 2 -9.74 36.83 14.95
C MET A 2 -9.50 36.00 13.69
N ALA A 3 -10.50 35.20 13.29
CA ALA A 3 -10.48 34.54 12.00
C ALA A 3 -10.60 35.64 10.94
N HIS A 4 -9.56 35.80 10.11
CA HIS A 4 -9.65 36.63 8.92
C HIS A 4 -10.14 35.76 7.78
N ASP A 5 -11.13 36.25 7.04
CA ASP A 5 -11.55 35.61 5.79
C ASP A 5 -10.34 35.57 4.84
N CYS A 6 -10.08 34.39 4.28
CA CYS A 6 -9.01 34.16 3.33
C CYS A 6 -9.62 34.03 1.93
N ASP A 7 -9.35 34.99 1.06
CA ASP A 7 -9.72 34.92 -0.35
C ASP A 7 -8.73 34.03 -1.10
N LEU A 8 -9.10 32.75 -1.25
CA LEU A 8 -8.33 31.78 -2.02
C LEU A 8 -8.93 31.63 -3.42
N PHE A 9 -8.13 31.86 -4.46
CA PHE A 9 -8.51 31.59 -5.85
C PHE A 9 -7.80 30.33 -6.34
N LEU A 10 -8.57 29.26 -6.55
CA LEU A 10 -8.12 28.04 -7.23
C LEU A 10 -8.52 28.11 -8.70
N ARG A 11 -7.54 28.23 -9.60
CA ARG A 11 -7.76 28.11 -11.04
C ARG A 11 -7.34 26.72 -11.49
N LEU A 12 -8.32 25.89 -11.88
CA LEU A 12 -8.02 24.65 -12.59
C LEU A 12 -7.40 25.04 -13.95
N LEU A 13 -6.11 24.77 -14.11
CA LEU A 13 -5.37 25.15 -15.31
C LEU A 13 -5.68 24.23 -16.50
N ASP A 14 -6.02 22.96 -16.23
CA ASP A 14 -6.48 21.98 -17.21
C ASP A 14 -7.01 20.70 -16.50
N GLY A 15 -7.69 19.80 -17.22
CA GLY A 15 -7.93 18.43 -16.77
C GLY A 15 -9.34 17.89 -17.03
N SER A 16 -9.73 17.74 -18.29
CA SER A 16 -10.85 16.87 -18.64
C SER A 16 -10.60 15.42 -18.20
N PHE A 17 -11.67 14.65 -17.99
CA PHE A 17 -11.55 13.21 -17.68
C PHE A 17 -10.67 12.46 -18.71
N ARG A 18 -10.71 12.89 -19.97
CA ARG A 18 -9.90 12.34 -21.06
C ARG A 18 -8.41 12.60 -20.89
N GLU A 19 -8.01 13.72 -20.30
CA GLU A 19 -6.61 14.05 -20.05
C GLU A 19 -6.03 13.26 -18.88
N TYR A 20 -6.83 13.01 -17.84
CA TYR A 20 -6.45 12.07 -16.79
C TYR A 20 -6.26 10.66 -17.34
N GLN A 21 -7.19 10.17 -18.17
CA GLN A 21 -7.04 8.88 -18.85
C GLN A 21 -5.78 8.84 -19.73
N ARG A 22 -5.51 9.89 -20.53
CA ARG A 22 -4.28 9.97 -21.35
C ARG A 22 -3.02 9.94 -20.50
N SER A 23 -3.03 10.62 -19.36
CA SER A 23 -1.88 10.66 -18.43
C SER A 23 -1.60 9.30 -17.81
N ALA A 24 -2.65 8.61 -17.34
CA ALA A 24 -2.51 7.25 -16.81
C ALA A 24 -2.10 6.23 -17.88
N GLN A 25 -2.58 6.38 -19.11
CA GLN A 25 -2.13 5.56 -20.23
C GLN A 25 -0.65 5.80 -20.57
N ARG A 26 -0.19 7.06 -20.57
CA ARG A 26 1.24 7.39 -20.75
C ARG A 26 2.10 6.82 -19.62
N TRP A 27 1.61 6.87 -18.39
CA TRP A 27 2.25 6.25 -17.23
C TRP A 27 2.37 4.73 -17.42
N TYR A 28 1.27 4.06 -17.80
CA TYR A 28 1.28 2.61 -18.04
C TYR A 28 2.20 2.21 -19.19
N GLN A 29 2.18 2.93 -20.32
CA GLN A 29 3.08 2.70 -21.45
C GLN A 29 4.56 2.75 -21.08
N ALA A 30 4.93 3.57 -20.09
CA ALA A 30 6.31 3.63 -19.59
C ALA A 30 6.68 2.41 -18.72
N ILE A 31 5.69 1.67 -18.20
CA ILE A 31 5.85 0.47 -17.38
C ILE A 31 5.80 -0.80 -18.23
N THR A 32 5.01 -0.81 -19.31
CA THR A 32 4.81 -1.96 -20.20
C THR A 32 6.10 -2.69 -20.60
N PRO A 33 7.22 -2.03 -20.93
CA PRO A 33 8.46 -2.74 -21.29
C PRO A 33 9.05 -3.61 -20.16
N ALA A 34 8.64 -3.41 -18.92
CA ALA A 34 9.03 -4.22 -17.77
C ALA A 34 8.01 -5.31 -17.41
N VAL A 35 6.76 -5.21 -17.90
CA VAL A 35 5.68 -6.17 -17.62
C VAL A 35 5.66 -7.21 -18.73
N PRO A 36 6.07 -8.46 -18.47
CA PRO A 36 6.09 -9.45 -19.52
C PRO A 36 4.66 -9.87 -19.90
N THR A 37 4.41 -10.00 -21.21
CA THR A 37 3.11 -10.27 -21.80
C THR A 37 2.62 -11.70 -21.51
N GLY A 38 1.31 -11.92 -21.42
CA GLY A 38 0.72 -13.24 -21.18
C GLY A 38 0.90 -13.82 -19.77
N ARG A 39 1.48 -13.05 -18.84
CA ARG A 39 1.74 -13.51 -17.46
C ARG A 39 0.60 -13.09 -16.52
N PRO A 40 0.19 -13.94 -15.56
CA PRO A 40 -0.78 -13.55 -14.53
C PRO A 40 -0.23 -12.41 -13.66
N VAL A 41 -1.06 -11.40 -13.39
CA VAL A 41 -0.67 -10.20 -12.63
C VAL A 41 -1.41 -10.11 -11.31
N TYR A 42 -0.65 -9.84 -10.24
CA TYR A 42 -1.15 -9.32 -8.99
C TYR A 42 -0.91 -7.81 -8.94
N PHE A 43 -1.97 -7.03 -8.90
CA PHE A 43 -1.86 -5.58 -8.69
C PHE A 43 -1.78 -5.28 -7.20
N VAL A 44 -0.79 -4.47 -6.81
CA VAL A 44 -0.67 -3.95 -5.46
C VAL A 44 -0.53 -2.43 -5.51
N SER A 45 -1.30 -1.74 -4.69
CA SER A 45 -1.10 -0.33 -4.38
C SER A 45 -0.60 -0.26 -2.94
N SER A 46 0.65 0.17 -2.73
CA SER A 46 1.26 0.20 -1.39
C SER A 46 2.41 1.22 -1.33
N ASN A 47 3.10 1.32 -0.21
CA ASN A 47 4.33 2.12 -0.17
C ASN A 47 5.45 1.44 -0.97
N SER A 48 6.17 2.19 -1.81
CA SER A 48 7.25 1.66 -2.67
C SER A 48 8.34 0.86 -1.94
N HIS A 49 8.59 1.14 -0.67
CA HIS A 49 9.63 0.43 0.09
C HIS A 49 9.12 -0.85 0.76
N SER A 50 7.80 -0.98 1.00
CA SER A 50 7.25 -1.99 1.91
C SER A 50 7.42 -3.41 1.38
N LEU A 51 6.91 -3.69 0.18
CA LEU A 51 7.08 -4.99 -0.48
C LEU A 51 8.53 -5.27 -0.86
N VAL A 52 9.25 -4.28 -1.39
CA VAL A 52 10.65 -4.49 -1.83
C VAL A 52 11.55 -4.89 -0.67
N ASN A 53 11.41 -4.26 0.49
CA ASN A 53 12.20 -4.64 1.67
C ASN A 53 11.90 -6.06 2.15
N LEU A 54 10.64 -6.50 2.02
CA LEU A 54 10.21 -7.86 2.38
C LEU A 54 10.71 -8.92 1.37
N LEU A 55 10.84 -8.56 0.09
CA LEU A 55 11.09 -9.52 -0.99
C LEU A 55 12.53 -9.52 -1.52
N GLY A 56 13.17 -8.35 -1.61
CA GLY A 56 14.50 -8.18 -2.25
C GLY A 56 15.67 -8.56 -1.35
N GLY A 57 15.55 -8.37 -0.03
CA GLY A 57 16.53 -8.81 0.97
C GLY A 57 17.75 -7.89 1.16
N TYR A 58 17.88 -6.79 0.42
CA TYR A 58 19.04 -5.87 0.52
C TYR A 58 19.37 -5.47 1.96
N ALA A 59 18.37 -5.00 2.71
CA ALA A 59 18.56 -4.54 4.08
C ALA A 59 19.09 -5.64 5.01
N ARG A 60 18.65 -6.90 4.80
CA ARG A 60 19.08 -8.04 5.61
C ARG A 60 20.49 -8.48 5.26
N ASN A 61 20.86 -8.42 3.99
CA ASN A 61 22.20 -8.76 3.51
C ASN A 61 23.26 -7.72 3.91
N HIS A 62 22.85 -6.46 4.10
CA HIS A 62 23.71 -5.36 4.57
C HIS A 62 23.39 -4.94 6.01
N LYS A 63 22.90 -5.89 6.82
CA LYS A 63 22.44 -5.62 8.19
C LYS A 63 23.50 -4.91 9.03
N ASP A 64 24.74 -5.40 8.99
CA ASP A 64 25.80 -4.90 9.86
C ASP A 64 26.18 -3.45 9.51
N ASP A 65 26.23 -3.10 8.22
CA ASP A 65 26.50 -1.73 7.76
C ASP A 65 25.38 -0.76 8.15
N ILE A 66 24.13 -1.19 7.98
CA ILE A 66 22.96 -0.37 8.35
C ILE A 66 22.91 -0.17 9.86
N LEU A 67 23.22 -1.19 10.65
CA LEU A 67 23.27 -1.08 12.11
C LEU A 67 24.46 -0.24 12.60
N ALA A 68 25.62 -0.33 11.95
CA ALA A 68 26.76 0.54 12.23
C ALA A 68 26.39 2.01 11.96
N PHE A 69 25.72 2.28 10.83
CA PHE A 69 25.18 3.61 10.54
C PHE A 69 24.15 4.07 11.59
N LEU A 70 23.21 3.19 11.96
CA LEU A 70 22.19 3.50 12.95
C LEU A 70 22.82 3.82 14.31
N ARG A 71 23.83 3.07 14.75
CA ARG A 71 24.55 3.31 16.00
C ARG A 71 25.34 4.61 16.01
N ASN A 72 25.87 5.02 14.86
CA ASN A 72 26.62 6.27 14.73
C ASN A 72 25.69 7.50 14.72
N ARG A 73 24.59 7.45 13.95
CA ARG A 73 23.67 8.59 13.78
C ARG A 73 22.54 8.64 14.82
N ASN A 74 22.19 7.51 15.40
CA ASN A 74 21.01 7.27 16.26
C ASN A 74 19.75 8.02 15.80
N VAL A 75 19.40 7.84 14.52
CA VAL A 75 18.22 8.48 13.91
C VAL A 75 16.99 8.14 14.74
N GLU A 76 16.23 9.17 15.16
CA GLU A 76 14.99 9.04 15.96
C GLU A 76 15.10 8.22 17.26
N ASP A 77 16.30 8.12 17.83
CA ASP A 77 16.56 7.33 19.05
C ASP A 77 16.16 5.85 18.92
N LEU A 78 16.43 5.25 17.76
CA LEU A 78 16.06 3.88 17.45
C LEU A 78 17.04 2.84 17.99
N VAL A 79 18.28 3.20 18.36
CA VAL A 79 19.28 2.23 18.87
C VAL A 79 18.81 1.51 20.13
N PRO A 80 18.33 2.19 21.20
CA PRO A 80 17.84 1.50 22.39
C PRO A 80 16.65 0.58 22.10
N ARG A 81 15.81 0.95 21.12
CA ARG A 81 14.66 0.14 20.70
C ARG A 81 15.10 -1.10 19.95
N TYR A 82 16.08 -0.99 19.06
CA TYR A 82 16.67 -2.13 18.37
C TYR A 82 17.30 -3.11 19.35
N ASP A 83 18.18 -2.62 20.23
CA ASP A 83 18.88 -3.47 21.19
C ASP A 83 17.88 -4.12 22.17
N GLY A 84 16.86 -3.38 22.61
CA GLY A 84 15.76 -3.90 23.43
C GLY A 84 14.90 -4.95 22.71
N ALA A 85 14.65 -4.80 21.41
CA ALA A 85 13.95 -5.78 20.60
C ALA A 85 14.75 -7.08 20.51
N VAL A 86 16.04 -6.99 20.19
CA VAL A 86 16.95 -8.15 20.12
C VAL A 86 17.04 -8.86 21.47
N ALA A 87 17.22 -8.11 22.57
CA ALA A 87 17.32 -8.69 23.92
C ALA A 87 16.05 -9.45 24.34
N LYS A 88 14.88 -9.04 23.86
CA LYS A 88 13.58 -9.68 24.11
C LYS A 88 13.23 -10.79 23.09
N GLY A 89 14.12 -11.07 22.13
CA GLY A 89 13.86 -12.03 21.05
C GLY A 89 12.81 -11.55 20.03
N ASP A 90 12.54 -10.25 19.98
CA ASP A 90 11.58 -9.63 19.05
C ASP A 90 12.21 -9.39 17.68
N LEU A 91 12.38 -10.47 16.93
CA LEU A 91 12.99 -10.42 15.60
C LEU A 91 12.16 -9.63 14.58
N GLY A 92 10.82 -9.58 14.75
CA GLY A 92 9.92 -8.82 13.89
C GLY A 92 10.17 -7.32 14.03
N LEU A 93 10.18 -6.81 15.27
CA LEU A 93 10.48 -5.40 15.53
C LEU A 93 11.91 -5.04 15.10
N ALA A 94 12.90 -5.88 15.43
CA ALA A 94 14.29 -5.64 15.04
C ALA A 94 14.44 -5.54 13.50
N THR A 95 13.74 -6.40 12.76
CA THR A 95 13.75 -6.39 11.28
C THR A 95 13.03 -5.17 10.71
N ASN A 96 11.89 -4.78 11.28
CA ASN A 96 11.19 -3.57 10.88
C ASN A 96 12.07 -2.32 11.10
N ILE A 97 12.78 -2.21 12.24
CA ILE A 97 13.72 -1.11 12.51
C ILE A 97 14.86 -1.09 11.48
N LEU A 98 15.38 -2.26 11.12
CA LEU A 98 16.40 -2.39 10.08
C LEU A 98 15.88 -1.84 8.74
N TYR A 99 14.66 -2.23 8.33
CA TYR A 99 14.04 -1.73 7.10
C TYR A 99 13.76 -0.22 7.14
N TYR A 100 13.30 0.30 8.27
CA TYR A 100 13.11 1.74 8.46
C TYR A 100 14.43 2.51 8.34
N SER A 101 15.50 1.95 8.92
CA SER A 101 16.84 2.56 8.91
C SER A 101 17.47 2.59 7.52
N LEU A 102 17.08 1.68 6.61
CA LEU A 102 17.58 1.64 5.24
C LEU A 102 17.38 2.98 4.51
N ARG A 103 16.24 3.66 4.74
CA ARG A 103 15.99 4.97 4.11
C ARG A 103 17.06 5.98 4.51
N ALA A 104 17.29 6.16 5.81
CA ALA A 104 18.29 7.10 6.30
C ALA A 104 19.71 6.69 5.87
N PHE A 105 19.99 5.38 5.83
CA PHE A 105 21.26 4.83 5.34
C PHE A 105 21.53 5.22 3.89
N ILE A 106 20.54 5.12 3.00
CA ILE A 106 20.67 5.52 1.59
C ILE A 106 20.84 7.04 1.47
N HIS A 107 20.11 7.85 2.24
CA HIS A 107 20.24 9.31 2.19
C HIS A 107 21.63 9.79 2.66
N GLY A 108 22.32 9.00 3.48
CA GLY A 108 23.68 9.31 3.92
C GLY A 108 24.75 9.16 2.83
N ASP A 109 24.45 8.44 1.74
CA ASP A 109 25.35 8.25 0.60
C ASP A 109 24.54 7.86 -0.65
N PRO A 110 24.36 8.79 -1.61
CA PRO A 110 23.57 8.54 -2.81
C PRO A 110 24.02 7.33 -3.65
N SER A 111 25.29 6.91 -3.58
CA SER A 111 25.78 5.74 -4.31
C SER A 111 25.11 4.43 -3.87
N ARG A 112 24.60 4.39 -2.63
CA ARG A 112 23.87 3.24 -2.07
C ARG A 112 22.54 3.02 -2.76
N MET A 113 21.92 4.06 -3.33
CA MET A 113 20.69 3.87 -4.10
C MET A 113 20.93 2.97 -5.32
N THR A 114 22.07 3.16 -6.00
CA THR A 114 22.46 2.31 -7.13
C THR A 114 22.67 0.86 -6.67
N GLN A 115 23.34 0.64 -5.54
CA GLN A 115 23.56 -0.71 -4.98
C GLN A 115 22.24 -1.41 -4.62
N VAL A 116 21.29 -0.67 -4.04
CA VAL A 116 19.94 -1.17 -3.75
C VAL A 116 19.24 -1.58 -5.04
N GLN A 117 19.24 -0.72 -6.05
CA GLN A 117 18.60 -0.99 -7.34
C GLN A 117 19.24 -2.18 -8.07
N GLU A 118 20.56 -2.34 -8.01
CA GLU A 118 21.26 -3.49 -8.59
C GLU A 118 20.90 -4.80 -7.86
N SER A 119 20.86 -4.77 -6.52
CA SER A 119 20.44 -5.92 -5.71
C SER A 119 18.99 -6.30 -5.95
N ASP A 120 18.10 -5.32 -6.04
CA ASP A 120 16.68 -5.52 -6.31
C ASP A 120 16.48 -6.11 -7.73
N ALA A 121 17.18 -5.57 -8.73
CA ALA A 121 17.14 -6.09 -10.10
C ALA A 121 17.64 -7.55 -10.17
N ALA A 122 18.69 -7.88 -9.42
CA ALA A 122 19.19 -9.26 -9.32
C ALA A 122 18.17 -10.21 -8.64
N ALA A 123 17.28 -9.69 -7.80
CA ALA A 123 16.17 -10.41 -7.19
C ALA A 123 14.86 -10.35 -8.02
N GLY A 124 14.88 -9.82 -9.25
CA GLY A 124 13.71 -9.73 -10.11
C GLY A 124 12.75 -8.58 -9.79
N ILE A 125 13.21 -7.58 -9.04
CA ILE A 125 12.46 -6.37 -8.69
C ILE A 125 12.99 -5.21 -9.54
N ARG A 126 12.14 -4.64 -10.39
CA ARG A 126 12.47 -3.48 -11.20
C ARG A 126 11.64 -2.28 -10.78
N THR A 127 12.29 -1.27 -10.21
CA THR A 127 11.68 0.02 -9.89
C THR A 127 11.75 0.97 -11.08
N ILE A 128 10.64 1.63 -11.38
CA ILE A 128 10.48 2.61 -12.46
C ILE A 128 9.99 3.90 -11.81
N LEU A 129 10.91 4.87 -11.71
CA LEU A 129 10.63 6.16 -11.08
C LEU A 129 9.85 7.07 -12.02
N SER A 130 8.79 7.68 -11.48
CA SER A 130 7.89 8.61 -12.16
C SER A 130 7.56 8.25 -13.64
N PRO A 131 6.99 7.07 -13.92
CA PRO A 131 6.71 6.58 -15.27
C PRO A 131 5.85 7.59 -16.04
N GLY A 132 6.23 7.90 -17.28
CA GLY A 132 5.49 8.88 -18.07
C GLY A 132 5.44 10.29 -17.44
N ARG A 133 6.37 10.62 -16.53
CA ARG A 133 6.45 11.88 -15.78
C ARG A 133 5.24 12.14 -14.87
N ILE A 134 4.63 11.07 -14.36
CA ILE A 134 3.59 11.13 -13.33
C ILE A 134 4.22 10.70 -12.02
N ASP A 135 3.95 11.44 -10.93
CA ASP A 135 4.53 11.23 -9.60
C ASP A 135 3.86 10.05 -8.87
N VAL A 136 3.97 8.87 -9.50
CA VAL A 136 3.46 7.58 -9.01
C VAL A 136 4.49 6.55 -9.45
N ASP A 137 5.41 6.16 -8.57
CA ASP A 137 6.41 5.16 -8.90
C ASP A 137 5.76 3.79 -9.11
N ALA A 138 6.39 2.96 -9.95
CA ALA A 138 5.95 1.59 -10.20
C ALA A 138 7.08 0.60 -9.99
N GLN A 139 6.72 -0.61 -9.58
CA GLN A 139 7.63 -1.71 -9.34
C GLN A 139 7.05 -2.96 -9.98
N VAL A 140 7.85 -3.61 -10.81
CA VAL A 140 7.50 -4.91 -11.40
C VAL A 140 8.36 -5.98 -10.73
N ILE A 141 7.70 -6.97 -10.13
CA ILE A 141 8.33 -8.02 -9.34
C ILE A 141 8.01 -9.38 -9.98
N GLU A 142 9.01 -10.00 -10.59
CA GLU A 142 8.86 -11.33 -11.19
C GLU A 142 9.03 -12.42 -10.13
N LEU A 143 7.94 -13.13 -9.82
CA LEU A 143 7.94 -14.11 -8.73
C LEU A 143 8.97 -15.24 -8.95
N SER A 144 9.13 -15.70 -10.19
CA SER A 144 10.14 -16.70 -10.59
C SER A 144 11.58 -16.31 -10.28
N LYS A 145 11.88 -15.00 -10.17
CA LYS A 145 13.24 -14.48 -9.97
C LYS A 145 13.54 -14.16 -8.50
N LEU A 146 12.52 -14.17 -7.63
CA LEU A 146 12.74 -13.97 -6.20
C LEU A 146 13.67 -15.05 -5.64
N VAL A 147 14.56 -14.65 -4.75
CA VAL A 147 15.47 -15.56 -4.06
C VAL A 147 14.83 -15.92 -2.70
N PRO A 148 14.39 -17.18 -2.47
CA PRO A 148 13.70 -17.54 -1.22
C PRO A 148 14.51 -17.24 0.05
N ALA A 149 15.84 -17.33 -0.04
CA ALA A 149 16.75 -16.98 1.05
C ALA A 149 16.79 -15.47 1.38
N ASN A 150 16.37 -14.60 0.46
CA ASN A 150 16.29 -13.15 0.66
C ASN A 150 14.94 -12.72 1.24
N ILE A 151 13.86 -13.41 0.89
CA ILE A 151 12.49 -13.15 1.38
C ILE A 151 12.47 -13.09 2.91
N ASP A 152 11.75 -12.13 3.46
CA ASP A 152 11.55 -11.95 4.90
C ASP A 152 11.15 -13.29 5.56
N PRO A 153 11.83 -13.70 6.66
CA PRO A 153 11.56 -14.99 7.29
C PRO A 153 10.10 -15.20 7.68
N ARG A 154 9.37 -14.12 7.98
CA ARG A 154 7.94 -14.16 8.34
C ARG A 154 7.04 -14.60 7.19
N LEU A 155 7.51 -14.48 5.94
CA LEU A 155 6.78 -14.87 4.72
C LEU A 155 7.13 -16.27 4.21
N ARG A 156 8.14 -16.93 4.81
CA ARG A 156 8.60 -18.25 4.36
C ARG A 156 7.65 -19.33 4.86
N GLN A 157 6.74 -19.73 3.99
CA GLN A 157 5.84 -20.86 4.20
C GLN A 157 6.39 -22.14 3.54
N PRO A 158 5.93 -23.34 3.94
CA PRO A 158 6.32 -24.59 3.30
C PRO A 158 6.11 -24.52 1.77
N GLY A 159 7.14 -24.91 1.01
CA GLY A 159 7.10 -24.90 -0.45
C GLY A 159 7.39 -23.55 -1.10
N ILE A 160 7.82 -22.53 -0.34
CA ILE A 160 8.17 -21.20 -0.87
C ILE A 160 9.22 -21.27 -2.00
N GLU A 161 10.06 -22.30 -2.03
CA GLU A 161 11.06 -22.53 -3.07
C GLU A 161 10.43 -22.67 -4.47
N ARG A 162 9.20 -23.19 -4.54
CA ARG A 162 8.43 -23.37 -5.78
C ARG A 162 7.98 -22.05 -6.40
N ILE A 163 8.10 -20.92 -5.69
CA ILE A 163 7.84 -19.59 -6.28
C ILE A 163 8.70 -19.34 -7.52
N ARG A 164 9.85 -20.03 -7.64
CA ARG A 164 10.71 -20.00 -8.83
C ARG A 164 10.06 -20.58 -10.09
N GLU A 165 9.04 -21.42 -9.92
CA GLU A 165 8.25 -22.02 -11.01
C GLU A 165 7.11 -21.07 -11.46
N SER A 166 6.81 -20.01 -10.70
CA SER A 166 5.71 -19.08 -10.98
C SER A 166 6.02 -18.15 -12.14
N ASP A 167 5.20 -18.22 -13.18
CA ASP A 167 5.13 -17.19 -14.22
C ASP A 167 4.27 -15.98 -13.81
N ALA A 168 3.76 -15.86 -12.57
CA ALA A 168 3.06 -14.64 -12.16
C ALA A 168 4.02 -13.46 -11.84
N VAL A 169 3.49 -12.23 -11.91
CA VAL A 169 4.19 -10.97 -11.65
C VAL A 169 3.38 -10.10 -10.71
N ILE A 170 4.04 -9.39 -9.79
CA ILE A 170 3.41 -8.32 -9.00
C ILE A 170 3.72 -6.98 -9.67
N ILE A 171 2.68 -6.19 -9.95
CA ILE A 171 2.82 -4.77 -10.27
C ILE A 171 2.45 -4.01 -9.01
N ASN A 172 3.45 -3.50 -8.29
CA ASN A 172 3.26 -2.61 -7.15
C ASN A 172 3.36 -1.16 -7.62
N ILE A 173 2.49 -0.28 -7.13
CA ILE A 173 2.58 1.16 -7.37
C ILE A 173 2.64 1.90 -6.03
N ASP A 174 3.36 3.02 -5.98
CA ASP A 174 3.23 3.94 -4.85
C ASP A 174 1.80 4.45 -4.83
N TYR A 175 1.06 4.20 -3.75
CA TYR A 175 -0.38 4.45 -3.79
C TYR A 175 -0.66 5.92 -4.16
N PRO A 176 -1.45 6.16 -5.22
CA PRO A 176 -1.75 7.51 -5.67
C PRO A 176 -2.88 8.10 -4.82
N LEU A 177 -3.03 9.42 -4.84
CA LEU A 177 -4.12 10.08 -4.10
C LEU A 177 -5.42 10.14 -4.91
N GLY A 178 -6.55 9.82 -4.29
CA GLY A 178 -7.87 10.10 -4.86
C GLY A 178 -8.16 9.37 -6.17
N MET A 179 -8.79 10.08 -7.12
CA MET A 179 -9.18 9.56 -8.43
C MET A 179 -8.03 9.03 -9.30
N ALA A 180 -6.77 9.38 -8.98
CA ALA A 180 -5.64 8.77 -9.67
C ALA A 180 -5.63 7.25 -9.46
N ALA A 181 -6.09 6.72 -8.32
CA ALA A 181 -6.25 5.28 -8.08
C ALA A 181 -7.11 4.60 -9.15
N TYR A 182 -8.30 5.17 -9.46
CA TYR A 182 -9.17 4.69 -10.53
C TYR A 182 -8.45 4.64 -11.88
N HIS A 183 -7.77 5.74 -12.25
CA HIS A 183 -7.14 5.85 -13.55
C HIS A 183 -5.94 4.90 -13.73
N HIS A 184 -5.13 4.70 -12.69
CA HIS A 184 -3.97 3.80 -12.75
C HIS A 184 -4.39 2.33 -12.83
N LEU A 185 -5.34 1.90 -11.99
CA LEU A 185 -5.85 0.53 -12.05
C LEU A 185 -6.55 0.26 -13.39
N SER A 186 -7.35 1.20 -13.88
CA SER A 186 -8.00 1.09 -15.21
C SER A 186 -6.98 1.00 -16.35
N ALA A 187 -5.87 1.74 -16.28
CA ALA A 187 -4.83 1.67 -17.30
C ALA A 187 -4.10 0.32 -17.28
N ILE A 188 -3.82 -0.22 -16.09
CA ILE A 188 -3.23 -1.56 -15.95
C ILE A 188 -4.18 -2.64 -16.44
N SER A 189 -5.45 -2.62 -16.02
CA SER A 189 -6.40 -3.67 -16.37
C SER A 189 -6.67 -3.77 -17.86
N LEU A 190 -6.55 -2.66 -18.60
CA LEU A 190 -6.63 -2.64 -20.06
C LEU A 190 -5.40 -3.22 -20.76
N GLY A 191 -4.25 -3.27 -20.08
CA GLY A 191 -2.98 -3.67 -20.69
C GLY A 191 -2.45 -5.04 -20.26
N VAL A 192 -3.02 -5.64 -19.21
CA VAL A 192 -2.63 -6.98 -18.73
C VAL A 192 -3.70 -8.00 -19.11
N ASP A 193 -3.26 -9.23 -19.43
CA ASP A 193 -4.16 -10.27 -19.92
C ASP A 193 -4.98 -10.92 -18.79
N GLU A 194 -4.38 -11.09 -17.62
CA GLU A 194 -5.02 -11.72 -16.46
C GLU A 194 -4.66 -10.98 -15.16
N LEU A 195 -5.68 -10.44 -14.47
CA LEU A 195 -5.56 -9.99 -13.08
C LEU A 195 -6.00 -11.12 -12.15
N ARG A 196 -5.11 -11.54 -11.24
CA ARG A 196 -5.38 -12.57 -10.23
C ARG A 196 -5.80 -12.00 -8.89
N GLY A 197 -5.34 -10.78 -8.58
CA GLY A 197 -5.65 -10.10 -7.33
C GLY A 197 -5.35 -8.61 -7.38
N ILE A 198 -6.14 -7.84 -6.66
CA ILE A 198 -6.03 -6.40 -6.46
C ILE A 198 -5.92 -6.18 -4.96
N TYR A 199 -4.75 -5.72 -4.51
CA TYR A 199 -4.49 -5.45 -3.10
C TYR A 199 -4.18 -3.97 -2.90
N ILE A 200 -4.94 -3.32 -2.04
CA ILE A 200 -4.88 -1.89 -1.80
C ILE A 200 -4.49 -1.69 -0.34
N MET A 201 -3.31 -1.15 -0.14
CA MET A 201 -2.78 -0.74 1.14
C MET A 201 -2.72 0.78 1.21
N GLY A 202 -3.42 1.36 2.18
CA GLY A 202 -3.50 2.81 2.33
C GLY A 202 -3.24 3.29 3.75
N LYS A 203 -3.01 4.60 3.88
CA LYS A 203 -3.12 5.29 5.16
C LYS A 203 -4.56 5.69 5.39
N ALA A 204 -4.98 5.68 6.64
CA ALA A 204 -6.27 6.21 7.01
C ALA A 204 -6.22 6.92 8.35
N ALA A 205 -7.06 7.95 8.48
CA ALA A 205 -7.48 8.44 9.77
C ALA A 205 -8.45 7.44 10.40
N THR A 206 -8.31 7.20 11.70
CA THR A 206 -9.17 6.27 12.45
C THR A 206 -10.04 7.01 13.46
N LEU A 207 -11.29 6.57 13.61
CA LEU A 207 -12.24 7.09 14.60
C LEU A 207 -12.41 6.19 15.83
N ASN A 208 -12.00 4.93 15.73
CA ASN A 208 -12.17 3.91 16.78
C ASN A 208 -10.88 3.17 17.15
N GLY A 209 -9.78 3.40 16.43
CA GLY A 209 -8.47 2.82 16.68
C GLY A 209 -7.44 3.83 17.19
N ARG A 210 -6.18 3.42 17.18
CA ARG A 210 -5.01 4.23 17.53
C ARG A 210 -4.00 4.23 16.39
N VAL A 211 -3.15 5.25 16.35
CA VAL A 211 -2.03 5.28 15.39
C VAL A 211 -1.18 4.01 15.55
N GLY A 212 -0.92 3.33 14.43
CA GLY A 212 -0.24 2.03 14.41
C GLY A 212 -1.17 0.81 14.40
N ASP A 213 -2.48 0.98 14.56
CA ASP A 213 -3.45 -0.09 14.31
C ASP A 213 -3.65 -0.31 12.81
N VAL A 214 -4.18 -1.49 12.46
CA VAL A 214 -4.57 -1.86 11.10
C VAL A 214 -6.07 -2.07 11.04
N MET A 215 -6.71 -1.63 9.96
CA MET A 215 -8.15 -1.67 9.74
C MET A 215 -8.43 -2.38 8.42
N ILE A 216 -9.34 -3.36 8.45
CA ILE A 216 -9.75 -4.15 7.29
C ILE A 216 -11.22 -3.87 7.04
N SER A 217 -11.49 -3.22 5.91
CA SER A 217 -12.82 -2.75 5.54
C SER A 217 -13.54 -3.76 4.63
N LYS A 218 -14.84 -3.95 4.84
CA LYS A 218 -15.71 -4.75 3.94
C LYS A 218 -16.81 -3.92 3.29
N VAL A 219 -16.98 -2.69 3.77
CA VAL A 219 -17.87 -1.68 3.21
C VAL A 219 -17.07 -0.41 3.00
N VAL A 220 -17.20 0.19 1.82
CA VAL A 220 -16.58 1.49 1.48
C VAL A 220 -17.65 2.39 0.90
N HIS A 221 -17.89 3.54 1.53
CA HIS A 221 -18.67 4.61 0.91
C HIS A 221 -17.74 5.55 0.18
N ASP A 222 -18.01 5.83 -1.09
CA ASP A 222 -17.18 6.66 -1.94
C ASP A 222 -17.85 8.00 -2.25
N GLU A 223 -17.29 9.09 -1.75
CA GLU A 223 -17.82 10.43 -2.05
C GLU A 223 -17.65 10.84 -3.52
N HIS A 224 -16.75 10.21 -4.29
CA HIS A 224 -16.58 10.57 -5.69
C HIS A 224 -17.77 10.10 -6.55
N SER A 225 -18.21 8.87 -6.35
CA SER A 225 -19.34 8.26 -7.06
C SER A 225 -20.65 8.29 -6.28
N SER A 226 -20.61 8.59 -4.98
CA SER A 226 -21.69 8.40 -3.99
C SER A 226 -22.11 6.94 -3.79
N ASN A 227 -21.38 5.97 -4.36
CA ASN A 227 -21.70 4.56 -4.19
C ASN A 227 -21.28 4.06 -2.80
N THR A 228 -22.00 3.04 -2.33
CA THR A 228 -21.56 2.22 -1.20
C THR A 228 -21.22 0.83 -1.70
N PHE A 229 -19.93 0.49 -1.68
CA PHE A 229 -19.42 -0.80 -2.11
C PHE A 229 -19.42 -1.80 -0.95
N LEU A 230 -19.97 -2.99 -1.18
CA LEU A 230 -19.81 -4.17 -0.32
C LEU A 230 -18.97 -5.21 -1.05
N PHE A 231 -17.97 -5.78 -0.38
CA PHE A 231 -17.11 -6.78 -1.00
C PHE A 231 -16.58 -7.77 0.03
N ARG A 232 -16.20 -8.95 -0.46
CA ARG A 232 -15.46 -9.92 0.36
C ARG A 232 -14.00 -9.54 0.34
N ASN A 233 -13.52 -8.96 1.44
CA ASN A 233 -12.11 -8.67 1.61
C ASN A 233 -11.32 -9.99 1.70
N ALA A 234 -10.32 -10.16 0.85
CA ALA A 234 -9.46 -11.33 0.80
C ALA A 234 -8.51 -11.43 2.01
N LEU A 235 -8.34 -10.32 2.73
CA LEU A 235 -7.57 -10.23 3.97
C LEU A 235 -8.53 -10.25 5.16
N THR A 236 -8.13 -10.95 6.21
CA THR A 236 -8.83 -10.99 7.51
C THR A 236 -7.88 -10.59 8.63
N ALA A 237 -8.40 -10.30 9.82
CA ALA A 237 -7.53 -10.01 10.96
C ALA A 237 -6.54 -11.14 11.27
N ALA A 238 -6.92 -12.40 11.03
CA ALA A 238 -6.05 -13.56 11.22
C ALA A 238 -4.86 -13.59 10.26
N ASP A 239 -4.98 -13.01 9.07
CA ASP A 239 -3.88 -12.93 8.10
C ASP A 239 -2.85 -11.85 8.47
N VAL A 240 -3.23 -10.85 9.28
CA VAL A 240 -2.39 -9.68 9.59
C VAL A 240 -1.83 -9.73 11.01
N GLN A 241 -2.62 -10.19 11.98
CA GLN A 241 -2.25 -10.20 13.40
C GLN A 241 -0.93 -10.95 13.68
N PRO A 242 -0.54 -12.02 12.97
CA PRO A 242 0.77 -12.66 13.15
C PRO A 242 1.97 -11.73 12.93
N PHE A 243 1.79 -10.65 12.17
CA PHE A 243 2.82 -9.64 11.90
C PHE A 243 2.74 -8.41 12.81
N MET A 244 1.76 -8.37 13.71
CA MET A 244 1.45 -7.24 14.58
C MET A 244 1.59 -7.65 16.05
N LYS A 245 2.57 -7.10 16.76
CA LYS A 245 2.79 -7.38 18.19
C LYS A 245 2.33 -6.25 19.09
N HIS A 246 2.38 -5.00 18.61
CA HIS A 246 2.01 -3.82 19.38
C HIS A 246 0.68 -3.21 18.94
N GLY A 247 0.42 -3.16 17.63
CA GLY A 247 -0.83 -2.69 17.07
C GLY A 247 -1.95 -3.72 17.11
N THR A 248 -3.18 -3.23 17.10
CA THR A 248 -4.40 -4.04 16.99
C THR A 248 -4.83 -4.14 15.53
N VAL A 249 -5.37 -5.29 15.13
CA VAL A 249 -6.02 -5.44 13.83
C VAL A 249 -7.53 -5.42 14.01
N LEU A 250 -8.19 -4.44 13.40
CA LEU A 250 -9.64 -4.22 13.44
C LEU A 250 -10.27 -4.76 12.14
N ASP A 251 -11.05 -5.82 12.24
CA ASP A 251 -11.79 -6.42 11.11
C ASP A 251 -13.21 -5.82 10.99
N ASN A 252 -13.90 -6.11 9.89
CA ASN A 252 -15.28 -5.72 9.61
C ASN A 252 -15.53 -4.21 9.72
N GLN A 253 -14.54 -3.40 9.34
CA GLN A 253 -14.66 -1.95 9.38
C GLN A 253 -15.48 -1.44 8.18
N LYS A 254 -16.03 -0.23 8.32
CA LYS A 254 -16.56 0.55 7.21
C LYS A 254 -15.64 1.74 6.96
N ALA A 255 -15.25 1.93 5.70
CA ALA A 255 -14.42 3.03 5.27
C ALA A 255 -15.22 4.09 4.52
N LEU A 256 -14.82 5.34 4.69
CA LEU A 256 -15.29 6.48 3.94
C LEU A 256 -14.14 7.00 3.08
N THR A 257 -14.30 6.91 1.76
CA THR A 257 -13.41 7.53 0.79
C THR A 257 -13.81 8.97 0.59
N VAL A 258 -13.02 9.89 1.14
CA VAL A 258 -13.28 11.32 1.02
C VAL A 258 -12.57 11.93 -0.18
N ARG A 259 -13.13 13.02 -0.71
CA ARG A 259 -12.49 13.75 -1.82
C ARG A 259 -11.23 14.50 -1.41
N SER A 260 -11.12 14.88 -0.14
CA SER A 260 -10.00 15.67 0.38
C SER A 260 -9.97 15.68 1.90
N ALA A 261 -8.76 15.77 2.46
CA ALA A 261 -8.54 16.02 3.88
C ALA A 261 -9.10 17.38 4.37
N PHE A 262 -9.26 18.37 3.48
CA PHE A 262 -9.75 19.70 3.85
C PHE A 262 -11.24 19.73 4.22
N LEU A 263 -12.04 18.83 3.64
CA LEU A 263 -13.50 18.81 3.84
C LEU A 263 -13.89 18.15 5.18
N GLN A 264 -12.92 17.58 5.88
CA GLN A 264 -13.14 16.92 7.16
C GLN A 264 -13.34 18.00 8.25
N ASN A 265 -14.58 18.33 8.60
CA ASN A 265 -14.89 19.13 9.80
C ASN A 265 -15.61 18.25 10.83
N ARG A 266 -15.62 18.65 12.11
CA ARG A 266 -16.13 17.79 13.19
C ARG A 266 -17.59 17.38 12.98
N GLU A 267 -18.43 18.29 12.53
CA GLU A 267 -19.86 18.04 12.31
C GLU A 267 -20.06 17.02 11.18
N TYR A 268 -19.33 17.18 10.08
CA TYR A 268 -19.29 16.24 8.98
C TYR A 268 -18.84 14.84 9.46
N MET A 269 -17.75 14.78 10.23
CA MET A 269 -17.21 13.53 10.77
C MET A 269 -18.19 12.81 11.71
N ASP A 270 -18.89 13.58 12.55
CA ASP A 270 -19.82 13.03 13.54
C ASP A 270 -21.02 12.33 12.86
N VAL A 271 -21.42 12.74 11.66
CA VAL A 271 -22.48 12.07 10.88
C VAL A 271 -22.02 10.68 10.45
N PHE A 272 -20.89 10.59 9.74
CA PHE A 272 -20.39 9.31 9.24
C PHE A 272 -19.99 8.34 10.36
N TYR A 273 -19.44 8.87 11.46
CA TYR A 273 -19.13 8.05 12.62
C TYR A 273 -20.38 7.40 13.23
N ARG A 274 -21.50 8.13 13.32
CA ARG A 274 -22.78 7.58 13.81
C ARG A 274 -23.33 6.48 12.89
N GLU A 275 -23.03 6.54 11.60
CA GLU A 275 -23.37 5.51 10.61
C GLU A 275 -22.39 4.31 10.60
N GLY A 276 -21.37 4.35 11.47
CA GLY A 276 -20.40 3.29 11.68
C GLY A 276 -19.21 3.31 10.72
N TYR A 277 -18.98 4.41 9.99
CA TYR A 277 -17.74 4.63 9.24
C TYR A 277 -16.63 5.03 10.19
N THR A 278 -15.61 4.18 10.32
CA THR A 278 -14.54 4.31 11.31
C THR A 278 -13.16 4.49 10.69
N VAL A 279 -13.05 4.23 9.38
CA VAL A 279 -11.83 4.38 8.59
C VAL A 279 -12.07 5.50 7.59
N MET A 280 -11.17 6.47 7.56
CA MET A 280 -11.25 7.60 6.64
C MET A 280 -10.00 7.69 5.80
N GLU A 281 -10.18 7.63 4.50
CA GLU A 281 -9.12 7.44 3.51
C GLU A 281 -9.55 8.08 2.17
N MET A 282 -8.75 7.95 1.11
CA MET A 282 -8.98 8.71 -0.12
C MET A 282 -8.96 7.87 -1.40
N GLU A 283 -8.74 6.55 -1.34
CA GLU A 283 -8.38 5.75 -2.54
C GLU A 283 -9.26 4.53 -2.78
N ALA A 284 -9.84 3.92 -1.74
CA ALA A 284 -10.56 2.65 -1.86
C ALA A 284 -11.76 2.76 -2.81
N GLY A 285 -12.57 3.81 -2.69
CA GLY A 285 -13.71 4.08 -3.58
C GLY A 285 -13.34 4.13 -5.07
N PRO A 286 -12.38 4.97 -5.50
CA PRO A 286 -11.86 4.98 -6.85
C PRO A 286 -11.32 3.64 -7.33
N TYR A 287 -10.60 2.88 -6.48
CA TYR A 287 -10.16 1.53 -6.85
C TYR A 287 -11.33 0.55 -7.03
N LEU A 288 -12.34 0.59 -6.16
CA LEU A 288 -13.53 -0.26 -6.24
C LEU A 288 -14.39 0.07 -7.46
N SER A 289 -14.43 1.34 -7.84
CA SER A 289 -15.05 1.79 -9.10
C SER A 289 -14.36 1.19 -10.32
N ALA A 290 -13.02 1.12 -10.32
CA ALA A 290 -12.26 0.45 -11.38
C ALA A 290 -12.43 -1.08 -11.29
N ALA A 291 -12.40 -1.67 -10.11
CA ALA A 291 -12.63 -3.11 -9.91
C ALA A 291 -14.01 -3.55 -10.42
N TYR A 292 -15.04 -2.75 -10.19
CA TYR A 292 -16.37 -2.97 -10.76
C TYR A 292 -16.31 -2.99 -12.29
N GLU A 293 -15.64 -2.02 -12.93
CA GLU A 293 -15.51 -1.95 -14.40
C GLU A 293 -14.63 -3.06 -15.00
N ILE A 294 -13.80 -3.72 -14.20
CA ILE A 294 -13.06 -4.91 -14.62
C ILE A 294 -13.98 -6.15 -14.57
N ALA A 295 -14.84 -6.23 -13.55
CA ALA A 295 -15.76 -7.34 -13.36
C ALA A 295 -17.00 -7.27 -14.26
N GLU A 296 -17.49 -6.07 -14.54
CA GLU A 296 -18.75 -5.81 -15.23
C GLU A 296 -18.52 -5.06 -16.55
N PRO A 297 -19.26 -5.36 -17.63
CA PRO A 297 -19.10 -4.72 -18.94
C PRO A 297 -19.64 -3.29 -19.00
N ARG A 298 -20.01 -2.71 -17.85
CA ARG A 298 -20.62 -1.38 -17.73
C ARG A 298 -19.82 -0.54 -16.77
N ARG A 299 -19.85 0.78 -16.99
CA ARG A 299 -19.31 1.75 -16.05
C ARG A 299 -19.91 1.56 -14.66
N HIS A 300 -19.13 1.77 -13.60
CA HIS A 300 -19.69 1.83 -12.24
C HIS A 300 -20.85 2.82 -12.17
N PRO A 301 -21.93 2.49 -11.44
CA PRO A 301 -23.08 3.38 -11.28
C PRO A 301 -22.73 4.60 -10.42
N LYS A 302 -23.72 5.43 -10.10
CA LYS A 302 -23.57 6.54 -9.17
C LYS A 302 -24.70 6.52 -8.16
N ASP A 303 -24.37 6.83 -6.91
CA ASP A 303 -25.33 6.90 -5.79
C ASP A 303 -26.09 5.57 -5.56
N GLU A 304 -25.39 4.44 -5.71
CA GLU A 304 -25.99 3.11 -5.60
C GLU A 304 -25.30 2.24 -4.55
N LEU A 305 -26.02 1.21 -4.09
CA LEU A 305 -25.45 0.12 -3.32
C LEU A 305 -24.84 -0.92 -4.28
N VAL A 306 -23.52 -1.03 -4.32
CA VAL A 306 -22.79 -1.89 -5.25
C VAL A 306 -22.20 -3.09 -4.51
N SER A 307 -22.58 -4.31 -4.87
CA SER A 307 -22.03 -5.53 -4.28
C SER A 307 -21.04 -6.20 -5.22
N LEU A 308 -19.80 -6.41 -4.78
CA LEU A 308 -18.73 -7.12 -5.48
C LEU A 308 -18.44 -8.51 -4.88
N VAL A 309 -19.23 -8.97 -3.89
CA VAL A 309 -18.93 -10.14 -3.03
C VAL A 309 -18.64 -11.44 -3.79
N ASP A 310 -19.28 -11.65 -4.95
CA ASP A 310 -19.08 -12.83 -5.80
C ASP A 310 -19.06 -12.45 -7.31
N GLN A 311 -18.68 -11.20 -7.64
CA GLN A 311 -18.69 -10.69 -9.01
C GLN A 311 -17.30 -10.64 -9.66
N THR A 312 -16.22 -10.79 -8.90
CA THR A 312 -14.84 -10.61 -9.40
C THR A 312 -14.19 -11.94 -9.74
N SER A 313 -13.45 -11.99 -10.87
CA SER A 313 -12.56 -13.10 -11.24
C SER A 313 -11.20 -13.07 -10.52
N PHE A 314 -10.95 -12.00 -9.77
CA PHE A 314 -9.74 -11.73 -9.01
C PHE A 314 -10.07 -11.56 -7.52
N GLU A 315 -9.07 -11.77 -6.66
CA GLU A 315 -9.19 -11.44 -5.24
C GLU A 315 -9.10 -9.93 -5.00
N LEU A 316 -9.85 -9.44 -4.02
CA LEU A 316 -9.83 -8.02 -3.64
C LEU A 316 -9.46 -7.88 -2.16
N GLY A 317 -8.31 -7.29 -1.88
CA GLY A 317 -7.84 -7.00 -0.53
C GLY A 317 -7.76 -5.50 -0.29
N VAL A 318 -8.42 -4.98 0.74
CA VAL A 318 -8.32 -3.58 1.14
C VAL A 318 -7.88 -3.49 2.59
N ILE A 319 -6.74 -2.85 2.85
CA ILE A 319 -6.16 -2.74 4.18
C ILE A 319 -5.66 -1.32 4.40
N HIS A 320 -6.00 -0.75 5.56
CA HIS A 320 -5.54 0.57 5.94
C HIS A 320 -4.77 0.49 7.25
N TYR A 321 -3.71 1.26 7.38
CA TYR A 321 -3.07 1.46 8.68
C TYR A 321 -3.36 2.87 9.19
N ALA A 322 -3.59 2.97 10.50
CA ALA A 322 -3.94 4.21 11.16
C ALA A 322 -2.72 5.14 11.24
N SER A 323 -2.76 6.26 10.51
CA SER A 323 -1.71 7.28 10.53
C SER A 323 -1.98 8.39 11.53
N ASP A 324 -3.25 8.69 11.79
CA ASP A 324 -3.69 9.83 12.58
C ASP A 324 -5.12 9.61 13.09
N THR A 325 -5.54 10.48 14.02
CA THR A 325 -6.94 10.54 14.49
C THR A 325 -7.48 11.94 14.24
N PRO A 326 -8.75 12.13 13.83
CA PRO A 326 -9.28 13.47 13.54
C PRO A 326 -9.29 14.43 14.73
N TYR A 327 -9.20 13.89 15.95
CA TYR A 327 -9.09 14.66 17.19
C TYR A 327 -7.64 15.07 17.52
N SER A 328 -6.63 14.46 16.89
CA SER A 328 -5.22 14.81 17.08
C SER A 328 -4.75 16.08 16.36
N ARG A 329 -5.67 16.92 15.86
CA ARG A 329 -5.47 18.19 15.11
C ARG A 329 -4.52 19.24 15.72
N ARG A 330 -3.90 18.98 16.88
CA ARG A 330 -2.81 19.81 17.42
C ARG A 330 -1.40 19.27 17.20
N GLN A 331 -1.21 18.09 16.62
CA GLN A 331 0.13 17.61 16.24
C GLN A 331 0.31 17.63 14.71
N SER A 332 0.85 18.75 14.21
CA SER A 332 1.55 18.93 12.94
C SER A 332 1.20 17.95 11.80
N LEU A 333 0.10 18.22 11.09
CA LEU A 333 -0.35 17.49 9.89
C LEU A 333 0.56 17.64 8.65
N LEU A 334 1.68 18.38 8.73
CA LEU A 334 2.49 18.75 7.57
C LEU A 334 3.98 18.36 7.64
N SER A 335 4.44 17.63 8.66
CA SER A 335 5.90 17.39 8.77
C SER A 335 6.38 16.11 9.47
N LYS A 336 5.51 15.20 9.89
CA LYS A 336 5.97 13.92 10.44
C LYS A 336 6.01 12.87 9.34
N SER A 337 7.19 12.68 8.74
CA SER A 337 7.53 11.41 8.08
C SER A 337 7.10 10.29 9.01
N LEU A 338 6.50 9.24 8.44
CA LEU A 338 5.97 8.06 9.14
C LEU A 338 6.76 7.79 10.41
N SER A 339 6.28 8.30 11.55
CA SER A 339 7.00 8.09 12.80
C SER A 339 7.12 6.59 13.01
N TYR A 340 8.12 6.13 13.76
CA TYR A 340 8.24 4.74 14.21
C TYR A 340 6.89 4.03 14.50
N PHE A 341 5.89 4.75 15.02
CA PHE A 341 4.56 4.23 15.34
C PHE A 341 3.79 3.61 14.17
N GLY A 342 4.04 4.01 12.91
CA GLY A 342 3.39 3.42 11.73
C GLY A 342 4.18 2.30 11.07
N MET A 343 5.40 2.02 11.54
CA MET A 343 6.33 1.07 10.90
C MET A 343 5.82 -0.37 10.98
N GLU A 344 5.36 -0.80 12.17
CA GLU A 344 4.86 -2.16 12.36
C GLU A 344 3.63 -2.43 11.47
N SER A 345 2.66 -1.52 11.48
CA SER A 345 1.45 -1.64 10.65
C SER A 345 1.73 -1.60 9.16
N THR A 346 2.68 -0.77 8.73
CA THR A 346 3.11 -0.72 7.32
C THR A 346 3.66 -2.08 6.87
N TYR A 347 4.63 -2.64 7.59
CA TYR A 347 5.19 -3.95 7.21
C TYR A 347 4.24 -5.10 7.48
N GLY A 348 3.37 -5.02 8.49
CA GLY A 348 2.37 -6.03 8.79
C GLY A 348 1.32 -6.14 7.68
N ALA A 349 0.81 -5.01 7.19
CA ALA A 349 -0.11 -4.98 6.05
C ALA A 349 0.55 -5.50 4.76
N ALA A 350 1.76 -5.02 4.43
CA ALA A 350 2.49 -5.48 3.26
C ALA A 350 2.85 -6.98 3.33
N ALA A 351 3.20 -7.48 4.52
CA ALA A 351 3.48 -8.90 4.74
C ALA A 351 2.23 -9.76 4.54
N ALA A 352 1.06 -9.33 5.03
CA ALA A 352 -0.19 -10.04 4.80
C ALA A 352 -0.56 -10.11 3.30
N ILE A 353 -0.38 -9.01 2.56
CA ILE A 353 -0.57 -8.99 1.10
C ILE A 353 0.40 -9.97 0.41
N ALA A 354 1.69 -9.90 0.72
CA ALA A 354 2.69 -10.78 0.12
C ALA A 354 2.42 -12.26 0.44
N GLN A 355 2.04 -12.58 1.68
CA GLN A 355 1.69 -13.94 2.09
C GLN A 355 0.44 -14.44 1.37
N ARG A 356 -0.58 -13.59 1.17
CA ARG A 356 -1.77 -13.95 0.40
C ARG A 356 -1.43 -14.27 -1.05
N ILE A 357 -0.62 -13.43 -1.69
CA ILE A 357 -0.14 -13.66 -3.07
C ILE A 357 0.63 -14.99 -3.15
N PHE A 358 1.58 -15.24 -2.25
CA PHE A 358 2.34 -16.49 -2.24
C PHE A 358 1.46 -17.72 -2.01
N LYS A 359 0.48 -17.65 -1.11
CA LYS A 359 -0.44 -18.76 -0.86
C LYS A 359 -1.23 -19.11 -2.12
N ASN A 360 -1.77 -18.11 -2.81
CA ASN A 360 -2.52 -18.32 -4.05
C ASN A 360 -1.65 -18.87 -5.16
N GLU A 361 -0.42 -18.37 -5.26
CA GLU A 361 0.51 -18.77 -6.30
C GLU A 361 1.02 -20.20 -6.09
N LEU A 362 1.39 -20.56 -4.85
CA LEU A 362 1.79 -21.93 -4.54
C LEU A 362 0.62 -22.92 -4.75
N ALA A 363 -0.62 -22.50 -4.48
CA ALA A 363 -1.79 -23.33 -4.77
C ALA A 363 -2.01 -23.51 -6.28
N ARG A 364 -1.71 -22.50 -7.11
CA ARG A 364 -1.80 -22.56 -8.58
C ARG A 364 -0.77 -23.51 -9.18
N LEU A 365 0.43 -23.54 -8.60
CA LEU A 365 1.52 -24.41 -9.06
C LEU A 365 1.33 -25.87 -8.66
N SER A 366 0.52 -26.16 -7.62
CA SER A 366 0.38 -27.48 -6.98
C SER A 366 -0.40 -28.51 -7.79
#